data_AF-A0A5N5GMK0-F1
#
_entry.id   AF-A0A5N5GMK0-F1
#
_cell.length_a   1.000
_cell.length_b   1.000
_cell.length_c   1.000
_cell.angle_alpha   90.00
_cell.angle_beta   90.00
_cell.angle_gamma   90.00
#
_symmetry.space_group_name_H-M   'P 1'
#
loop_
_entity.id
_entity.type
_entity.pdbx_description
1 polymer ?
#
loop_
_entity_poly.entity_id
_entity_poly.type
_entity_poly.pdbx_seq_one_letter_code
_entity_poly.pdbx_strand_id
1 'polypeptide(L)'
;MAQDCDSSSLVHLNVGGKKFSTTVDTLTQRQPDSMLAAMFSGRHTLRQDKKGYVFIDRDGEHFRHILNWLRDGEIPKLEASQYAELVKEAKYYQLLGLVDGILDALNSKEDKKLDADFTRAEVINHIYSTTKWSTRLENGTFKLYFRGVNLSGLNLSKLDLSNVNFSYACLRHVCFSGANIVCSNFNYADAEGATFDNACWLVLLFLKQIFEELLLWVLNGTISLGHLAWKIVGTESYP
;
A
#
# COMPACT_ATOMS: atom_id res chain seq x y z
N MET A 1 -15.43 -50.26 17.10
CA MET A 1 -14.17 -50.09 16.36
C MET A 1 -14.12 -48.63 15.92
N ALA A 2 -13.34 -47.80 16.61
CA ALA A 2 -13.12 -46.41 16.25
C ALA A 2 -11.61 -46.25 15.99
N GLN A 3 -11.25 -46.23 14.72
CA GLN A 3 -9.97 -45.83 14.12
C GLN A 3 -10.38 -44.73 13.11
N ASP A 4 -9.80 -43.55 13.01
CA ASP A 4 -8.55 -42.99 13.52
C ASP A 4 -8.73 -41.48 13.72
N CYS A 5 -8.22 -40.93 14.82
CA CYS A 5 -7.89 -39.51 14.94
C CYS A 5 -6.37 -39.39 15.08
N ASP A 6 -5.60 -39.81 14.08
CA ASP A 6 -4.15 -39.61 14.14
C ASP A 6 -3.80 -38.20 13.67
N SER A 7 -3.51 -37.37 14.66
CA SER A 7 -3.03 -36.00 14.54
C SER A 7 -1.80 -35.91 13.63
N SER A 8 -1.92 -35.17 12.52
CA SER A 8 -0.83 -34.46 11.83
C SER A 8 0.53 -35.16 11.82
N SER A 9 0.71 -36.18 10.97
CA SER A 9 1.96 -36.97 10.92
C SER A 9 3.21 -36.07 10.85
N LEU A 10 4.15 -36.32 11.76
CA LEU A 10 5.40 -35.58 11.86
C LEU A 10 6.29 -35.86 10.63
N VAL A 11 6.94 -34.81 10.14
CA VAL A 11 7.83 -34.85 8.98
C VAL A 11 9.17 -34.21 9.33
N HIS A 12 10.25 -34.91 8.98
CA HIS A 12 11.62 -34.42 9.09
C HIS A 12 12.19 -34.08 7.72
N LEU A 13 12.70 -32.87 7.56
CA LEU A 13 13.22 -32.34 6.30
C LEU A 13 14.69 -32.01 6.42
N ASN A 14 15.48 -32.32 5.40
CA ASN A 14 16.86 -31.90 5.25
C ASN A 14 16.98 -31.06 3.98
N VAL A 15 17.04 -29.73 4.13
CA VAL A 15 17.08 -28.77 3.02
C VAL A 15 18.50 -28.24 2.90
N GLY A 16 19.25 -28.74 1.91
CA GLY A 16 20.64 -28.32 1.67
C GLY A 16 21.59 -28.55 2.84
N GLY A 17 21.29 -29.52 3.71
CA GLY A 17 22.04 -29.79 4.94
C GLY A 17 21.41 -29.22 6.22
N LYS A 18 20.45 -28.29 6.12
CA LYS A 18 19.72 -27.76 7.27
C LYS A 18 18.51 -28.62 7.61
N LYS A 19 18.39 -29.00 8.88
CA LYS A 19 17.36 -29.91 9.37
C LYS A 19 16.18 -29.17 9.95
N PHE A 20 14.99 -29.55 9.53
CA PHE A 20 13.71 -29.00 10.01
C PHE A 20 12.77 -30.12 10.43
N SER A 21 11.86 -29.80 11.34
CA SER A 21 10.77 -30.69 11.74
C SER A 21 9.46 -29.90 11.73
N THR A 22 8.43 -30.50 11.14
CA THR A 22 7.08 -29.91 11.02
C THR A 22 6.07 -31.03 10.80
N THR A 23 4.82 -30.72 10.50
CA THR A 23 3.78 -31.72 10.18
C THR A 23 3.36 -31.69 8.72
N VAL A 24 2.76 -32.78 8.22
CA VAL A 24 2.16 -32.85 6.88
C VAL A 24 1.16 -31.72 6.67
N ASP A 25 0.31 -31.42 7.65
CA ASP A 25 -0.67 -30.34 7.59
C ASP A 25 -0.03 -28.99 7.31
N THR A 26 1.08 -28.68 7.98
CA THR A 26 1.80 -27.41 7.76
C THR A 26 2.24 -27.30 6.29
N LEU A 27 2.68 -28.39 5.68
CA LEU A 27 3.21 -28.39 4.32
C LEU A 27 2.10 -28.43 3.25
N THR A 28 0.86 -28.73 3.61
CA THR A 28 -0.23 -29.04 2.65
C THR A 28 -1.43 -28.11 2.74
N GLN A 29 -1.73 -27.53 3.91
CA GLN A 29 -3.00 -26.81 4.14
C GLN A 29 -3.05 -25.41 3.53
N ARG A 30 -2.00 -24.59 3.75
CA ARG A 30 -2.05 -23.17 3.37
C ARG A 30 -2.04 -22.95 1.86
N GLN A 31 -1.22 -23.72 1.15
CA GLN A 31 -1.09 -23.63 -0.29
C GLN A 31 -1.11 -25.03 -0.92
N PRO A 32 -2.31 -25.59 -1.16
CA PRO A 32 -2.48 -26.98 -1.62
C PRO A 32 -1.95 -27.25 -3.03
N ASP A 33 -1.78 -26.22 -3.84
CA ASP A 33 -1.21 -26.25 -5.20
C ASP A 33 0.32 -26.12 -5.22
N SER A 34 0.96 -25.96 -4.05
CA SER A 34 2.42 -25.85 -3.94
C SER A 34 3.14 -27.17 -4.20
N MET A 35 4.43 -27.07 -4.54
CA MET A 35 5.30 -28.24 -4.67
C MET A 35 5.38 -29.03 -3.37
N LEU A 36 5.46 -28.34 -2.21
CA LEU A 36 5.50 -28.99 -0.91
C LEU A 36 4.20 -29.75 -0.63
N ALA A 37 3.04 -29.16 -0.94
CA ALA A 37 1.77 -29.85 -0.81
C ALA A 37 1.70 -31.10 -1.70
N ALA A 38 2.17 -31.00 -2.95
CA ALA A 38 2.23 -32.14 -3.87
C ALA A 38 3.15 -33.26 -3.35
N MET A 39 4.34 -32.92 -2.85
CA MET A 39 5.31 -33.86 -2.27
C MET A 39 4.73 -34.61 -1.07
N PHE A 40 4.03 -33.90 -0.18
CA PHE A 40 3.51 -34.44 1.08
C PHE A 40 2.02 -34.81 1.03
N SER A 41 1.42 -34.85 -0.16
CA SER A 41 0.01 -35.25 -0.39
C SER A 41 -0.29 -36.73 -0.11
N GLY A 42 0.73 -37.54 0.17
CA GLY A 42 0.64 -39.01 0.27
C GLY A 42 0.57 -39.73 -1.07
N ARG A 43 0.54 -39.01 -2.20
CA ARG A 43 0.48 -39.60 -3.56
C ARG A 43 1.87 -39.95 -4.14
N HIS A 44 2.94 -39.49 -3.51
CA HIS A 44 4.32 -39.68 -3.97
C HIS A 44 5.15 -40.39 -2.92
N THR A 45 5.92 -41.40 -3.33
CA THR A 45 6.89 -42.06 -2.45
C THR A 45 8.13 -41.18 -2.32
N LEU A 46 8.29 -40.52 -1.18
CA LEU A 46 9.46 -39.69 -0.87
C LEU A 46 10.64 -40.57 -0.43
N ARG A 47 11.83 -40.31 -0.98
CA ARG A 47 13.06 -40.97 -0.52
C ARG A 47 13.49 -40.34 0.80
N GLN A 48 13.62 -41.18 1.82
CA GLN A 48 14.11 -40.80 3.14
C GLN A 48 15.50 -41.38 3.40
N ASP A 49 16.31 -40.69 4.21
CA ASP A 49 17.58 -41.23 4.70
C ASP A 49 17.38 -42.26 5.83
N LYS A 50 18.48 -42.84 6.32
CA LYS A 50 18.44 -43.83 7.44
C LYS A 50 17.84 -43.26 8.74
N LYS A 51 17.69 -41.95 8.85
CA LYS A 51 17.15 -41.23 10.02
C LYS A 51 15.74 -40.68 9.76
N GLY A 52 15.12 -41.01 8.61
CA GLY A 52 13.76 -40.59 8.27
C GLY A 52 13.64 -39.18 7.67
N TYR A 53 14.76 -38.54 7.31
CA TYR A 53 14.73 -37.20 6.70
C TYR A 53 14.46 -37.28 5.21
N VAL A 54 13.51 -36.48 4.73
CA VAL A 54 13.32 -36.20 3.31
C VAL A 54 14.32 -35.13 2.89
N PHE A 55 15.17 -35.45 1.92
CA PHE A 55 16.18 -34.51 1.41
C PHE A 55 15.60 -33.62 0.31
N ILE A 56 15.89 -32.33 0.40
CA ILE A 56 15.57 -31.32 -0.60
C ILE A 56 16.89 -30.62 -0.99
N ASP A 57 17.25 -30.71 -2.26
CA ASP A 57 18.48 -30.13 -2.80
C ASP A 57 18.31 -28.63 -3.11
N ARG A 58 18.09 -27.86 -2.04
CA ARG A 58 17.89 -26.40 -2.07
C ARG A 58 18.61 -25.74 -0.92
N ASP A 59 18.80 -24.42 -0.99
CA ASP A 59 19.37 -23.66 0.11
C ASP A 59 18.42 -23.65 1.32
N GLY A 60 18.94 -24.13 2.45
CA GLY A 60 18.20 -24.17 3.71
C GLY A 60 18.14 -22.83 4.45
N GLU A 61 18.93 -21.83 4.07
CA GLU A 61 19.01 -20.54 4.78
C GLU A 61 17.64 -19.88 4.95
N HIS A 62 16.88 -19.79 3.86
CA HIS A 62 15.59 -19.11 3.82
C HIS A 62 14.40 -20.01 4.17
N PHE A 63 14.61 -21.32 4.30
CA PHE A 63 13.52 -22.28 4.50
C PHE A 63 12.76 -22.10 5.81
N ARG A 64 13.40 -21.54 6.84
CA ARG A 64 12.73 -21.17 8.10
C ARG A 64 11.59 -20.17 7.87
N HIS A 65 11.77 -19.22 6.96
CA HIS A 65 10.76 -18.20 6.65
C HIS A 65 9.58 -18.81 5.88
N ILE A 66 9.86 -19.74 4.97
CA ILE A 66 8.84 -20.54 4.29
C ILE A 66 7.99 -21.32 5.31
N LEU A 67 8.63 -22.00 6.26
CA LEU A 67 7.90 -22.77 7.27
C LEU A 67 7.04 -21.89 8.17
N ASN A 68 7.54 -20.74 8.61
CA ASN A 68 6.76 -19.83 9.44
C ASN A 68 5.54 -19.31 8.66
N TRP A 69 5.75 -18.84 7.42
CA TRP A 69 4.65 -18.41 6.58
C TRP A 69 3.61 -19.52 6.35
N LEU A 70 4.03 -20.78 6.16
CA LEU A 70 3.10 -21.90 6.05
C LEU A 70 2.27 -22.10 7.33
N ARG A 71 2.85 -21.86 8.51
CA ARG A 71 2.17 -21.99 9.82
C ARG A 71 1.18 -20.85 10.05
N ASP A 72 1.66 -19.61 10.11
CA ASP A 72 0.88 -18.45 10.55
C ASP A 72 0.38 -17.56 9.41
N GLY A 73 1.04 -17.58 8.25
CA GLY A 73 0.71 -16.76 7.09
C GLY A 73 1.35 -15.37 7.12
N GLU A 74 2.19 -15.08 8.12
CA GLU A 74 2.83 -13.79 8.24
C GLU A 74 3.98 -13.64 7.24
N ILE A 75 4.02 -12.51 6.55
CA ILE A 75 5.14 -12.17 5.67
C ILE A 75 6.34 -11.81 6.56
N PRO A 76 7.49 -12.47 6.38
CA PRO A 76 8.66 -12.25 7.23
C PRO A 76 9.17 -10.82 7.06
N LYS A 77 9.60 -10.20 8.16
CA LYS A 77 10.22 -8.87 8.15
C LYS A 77 11.71 -9.01 7.88
N LEU A 78 12.12 -8.72 6.64
CA LEU A 78 13.50 -8.87 6.16
C LEU A 78 13.99 -7.62 5.43
N GLU A 79 15.29 -7.60 5.14
CA GLU A 79 15.93 -6.61 4.25
C GLU A 79 15.72 -6.95 2.78
N ALA A 80 15.87 -5.96 1.89
CA ALA A 80 15.60 -6.11 0.45
C ALA A 80 16.43 -7.23 -0.21
N SER A 81 17.70 -7.37 0.18
CA SER A 81 18.58 -8.44 -0.32
C SER A 81 18.07 -9.84 0.05
N GLN A 82 17.62 -10.01 1.29
CA GLN A 82 17.09 -11.28 1.79
C GLN A 82 15.73 -11.61 1.17
N TYR A 83 14.89 -10.62 0.87
CA TYR A 83 13.66 -10.86 0.10
C TYR A 83 13.94 -11.39 -1.30
N ALA A 84 14.94 -10.85 -2.00
CA ALA A 84 15.30 -11.33 -3.33
C ALA A 84 15.70 -12.81 -3.32
N GLU A 85 16.40 -13.26 -2.28
CA GLU A 85 16.76 -14.67 -2.09
C GLU A 85 15.56 -15.52 -1.69
N LEU A 86 14.75 -15.06 -0.73
CA LEU A 86 13.52 -15.74 -0.30
C LEU A 86 12.52 -15.92 -1.46
N VAL A 87 12.37 -14.92 -2.34
CA VAL A 87 11.48 -15.01 -3.50
C VAL A 87 11.93 -16.10 -4.47
N LYS A 88 13.24 -16.33 -4.64
CA LYS A 88 13.74 -17.44 -5.47
C LYS A 88 13.32 -18.79 -4.90
N GLU A 89 13.44 -18.96 -3.58
CA GLU A 89 13.00 -20.19 -2.91
C GLU A 89 11.47 -20.34 -2.94
N ALA A 90 10.71 -19.28 -2.63
CA ALA A 90 9.24 -19.31 -2.68
C ALA A 90 8.72 -19.70 -4.07
N LYS A 91 9.34 -19.19 -5.14
CA LYS A 91 9.03 -19.60 -6.52
C LYS A 91 9.36 -21.07 -6.77
N TYR A 92 10.50 -21.57 -6.28
CA TYR A 92 10.86 -22.99 -6.42
C TYR A 92 9.82 -23.91 -5.78
N TYR A 93 9.39 -23.59 -4.55
CA TYR A 93 8.36 -24.35 -3.84
C TYR A 93 6.94 -24.07 -4.36
N GLN A 94 6.78 -23.20 -5.34
CA GLN A 94 5.49 -22.79 -5.93
C GLN A 94 4.54 -22.19 -4.89
N LEU A 95 5.08 -21.36 -3.99
CA LEU A 95 4.34 -20.66 -2.94
C LEU A 95 3.94 -19.26 -3.40
N LEU A 96 3.06 -19.20 -4.41
CA LEU A 96 2.64 -17.93 -5.04
C LEU A 96 2.10 -16.92 -4.03
N GLY A 97 1.33 -17.34 -3.02
CA GLY A 97 0.80 -16.43 -2.00
C GLY A 97 1.90 -15.76 -1.16
N LEU A 98 3.02 -16.44 -0.94
CA LEU A 98 4.19 -15.84 -0.28
C LEU A 98 4.92 -14.88 -1.22
N VAL A 99 5.04 -15.21 -2.51
CA VAL A 99 5.65 -14.33 -3.51
C VAL A 99 4.88 -13.01 -3.59
N ASP A 100 3.56 -13.08 -3.76
CA ASP A 100 2.70 -11.91 -3.87
C ASP A 100 2.75 -11.07 -2.59
N GLY A 101 2.64 -11.69 -1.41
CA GLY A 101 2.73 -10.97 -0.15
C GLY A 101 4.09 -10.29 0.11
N ILE A 102 5.20 -10.84 -0.41
CA ILE A 102 6.50 -10.18 -0.38
C ILE A 102 6.53 -8.98 -1.34
N LEU A 103 6.04 -9.14 -2.56
CA LEU A 103 6.00 -8.05 -3.54
C LEU A 103 5.12 -6.90 -3.04
N ASP A 104 3.95 -7.20 -2.47
CA ASP A 104 3.07 -6.21 -1.85
C ASP A 104 3.76 -5.50 -0.68
N ALA A 105 4.51 -6.23 0.16
CA ALA A 105 5.25 -5.64 1.27
C ALA A 105 6.43 -4.77 0.80
N LEU A 106 7.06 -5.08 -0.33
CA LEU A 106 8.12 -4.29 -0.94
C LEU A 106 7.56 -3.02 -1.59
N ASN A 107 6.47 -3.13 -2.33
CA ASN A 107 5.76 -1.98 -2.90
C ASN A 107 5.23 -1.07 -1.77
N SER A 108 4.70 -1.65 -0.69
CA SER A 108 4.27 -0.91 0.50
C SER A 108 5.42 -0.26 1.28
N LYS A 109 6.67 -0.71 1.09
CA LYS A 109 7.87 -0.07 1.66
C LYS A 109 8.40 1.03 0.74
N GLU A 110 8.28 0.88 -0.58
CA GLU A 110 8.54 1.93 -1.56
C GLU A 110 7.54 3.09 -1.41
N ASP A 111 6.26 2.81 -1.15
CA ASP A 111 5.24 3.81 -0.78
C ASP A 111 5.50 4.50 0.58
N LYS A 112 6.39 3.94 1.41
CA LYS A 112 6.77 4.50 2.73
C LYS A 112 8.09 5.25 2.73
N LYS A 113 8.77 5.33 1.59
CA LYS A 113 9.86 6.27 1.37
C LYS A 113 9.42 7.26 0.31
N LEU A 114 8.42 8.06 0.67
CA LEU A 114 7.97 9.18 -0.14
C LEU A 114 9.16 10.13 -0.23
N ASP A 115 9.83 10.14 -1.38
CA ASP A 115 10.82 11.13 -1.79
C ASP A 115 10.12 12.48 -2.01
N ALA A 116 9.34 12.93 -1.03
CA ALA A 116 8.76 14.25 -1.04
C ALA A 116 9.92 15.24 -1.06
N ASP A 117 9.91 16.15 -2.03
CA ASP A 117 10.89 17.23 -2.16
C ASP A 117 10.90 18.11 -0.91
N PHE A 118 9.82 18.05 -0.13
CA PHE A 118 9.62 18.83 1.09
C PHE A 118 9.11 17.98 2.23
N THR A 119 9.49 18.36 3.43
CA THR A 119 8.84 17.99 4.68
C THR A 119 7.65 18.92 4.96
N ARG A 120 6.69 18.48 5.80
CA ARG A 120 5.59 19.34 6.26
C ARG A 120 6.10 20.65 6.88
N ALA A 121 7.22 20.61 7.62
CA ALA A 121 7.81 21.78 8.26
C ALA A 121 8.31 22.81 7.24
N GLU A 122 8.92 22.37 6.14
CA GLU A 122 9.37 23.26 5.07
C GLU A 122 8.19 23.90 4.35
N VAL A 123 7.14 23.13 4.04
CA VAL A 123 5.89 23.67 3.47
C VAL A 123 5.29 24.74 4.40
N ILE A 124 5.25 24.47 5.71
CA ILE A 124 4.79 25.43 6.72
C ILE A 124 5.65 26.72 6.70
N ASN A 125 6.97 26.59 6.62
CA ASN A 125 7.87 27.74 6.55
C ASN A 125 7.65 28.58 5.28
N HIS A 126 7.39 27.96 4.14
CA HIS A 126 7.03 28.67 2.90
C HIS A 126 5.69 29.40 3.03
N ILE A 127 4.68 28.82 3.68
CA ILE A 127 3.40 29.48 3.95
C ILE A 127 3.60 30.69 4.86
N TYR A 128 4.35 30.55 5.95
CA TYR A 128 4.52 31.65 6.90
C TYR A 128 5.46 32.75 6.38
N SER A 129 6.47 32.42 5.58
CA SER A 129 7.35 33.42 4.97
C SER A 129 6.59 34.31 3.98
N THR A 130 5.63 33.75 3.25
CA THR A 130 4.79 34.51 2.31
C THR A 130 3.71 35.34 3.00
N THR A 131 3.20 34.92 4.16
CA THR A 131 2.20 35.70 4.93
C THR A 131 2.74 37.01 5.54
N LYS A 132 4.06 37.24 5.57
CA LYS A 132 4.65 38.51 6.04
C LYS A 132 4.58 39.66 5.04
N TRP A 133 4.26 39.40 3.77
CA TRP A 133 4.10 40.42 2.72
C TRP A 133 2.66 40.40 2.19
N SER A 134 1.68 40.58 3.08
CA SER A 134 0.28 40.74 2.67
C SER A 134 0.13 42.04 1.85
N THR A 135 0.35 41.91 0.55
CA THR A 135 -0.22 42.81 -0.44
C THR A 135 -1.06 41.96 -1.37
N ARG A 136 -2.32 42.39 -1.49
CA ARG A 136 -3.31 41.97 -2.49
C ARG A 136 -2.59 41.58 -3.78
N LEU A 137 -2.62 40.30 -4.14
CA LEU A 137 -2.05 39.83 -5.40
C LEU A 137 -2.94 40.35 -6.52
N GLU A 138 -2.62 41.55 -6.99
CA GLU A 138 -3.12 42.03 -8.25
C GLU A 138 -2.54 41.09 -9.35
N ASN A 139 -3.32 40.85 -10.42
CA ASN A 139 -2.84 40.23 -11.66
C ASN A 139 -2.77 38.69 -11.72
N GLY A 140 -3.62 37.93 -11.02
CA GLY A 140 -3.71 36.47 -11.24
C GLY A 140 -2.44 35.69 -10.84
N THR A 141 -1.67 36.23 -9.91
CA THR A 141 -0.48 35.60 -9.34
C THR A 141 -0.83 34.78 -8.09
N PHE A 142 -0.11 33.67 -7.87
CA PHE A 142 -0.30 32.76 -6.74
C PHE A 142 0.58 33.16 -5.54
N LYS A 143 0.08 32.92 -4.31
CA LYS A 143 0.79 33.08 -3.02
C LYS A 143 2.07 32.24 -2.98
N LEU A 144 2.02 31.01 -3.48
CA LEU A 144 3.14 30.08 -3.52
C LEU A 144 3.12 29.28 -4.82
N TYR A 145 4.30 28.88 -5.28
CA TYR A 145 4.47 28.03 -6.46
C TYR A 145 5.12 26.71 -6.06
N PHE A 146 4.28 25.68 -5.98
CA PHE A 146 4.63 24.27 -5.87
C PHE A 146 4.31 23.56 -7.20
N ARG A 147 4.67 24.19 -8.32
CA ARG A 147 4.45 23.58 -9.64
C ARG A 147 5.47 22.48 -9.87
N GLY A 148 5.02 21.27 -10.20
CA GLY A 148 5.91 20.15 -10.54
C GLY A 148 6.63 19.48 -9.36
N VAL A 149 6.34 19.89 -8.12
CA VAL A 149 7.03 19.33 -6.93
C VAL A 149 6.40 18.02 -6.49
N ASN A 150 7.19 17.18 -5.82
CA ASN A 150 6.70 15.99 -5.13
C ASN A 150 6.37 16.30 -3.67
N LEU A 151 5.09 16.26 -3.31
CA LEU A 151 4.61 16.39 -1.93
C LEU A 151 3.98 15.09 -1.43
N SER A 152 4.19 13.98 -2.13
CA SER A 152 3.49 12.72 -1.88
C SER A 152 3.54 12.29 -0.42
N GLY A 153 2.38 11.84 0.07
CA GLY A 153 2.12 11.37 1.44
C GLY A 153 2.38 12.36 2.56
N LEU A 154 2.64 13.64 2.24
CA LEU A 154 2.67 14.67 3.27
C LEU A 154 1.29 14.85 3.89
N ASN A 155 1.28 14.99 5.21
CA ASN A 155 0.13 15.54 5.89
C ASN A 155 0.17 17.07 5.75
N LEU A 156 -0.75 17.66 4.97
CA LEU A 156 -0.94 19.10 4.80
C LEU A 156 -2.27 19.59 5.40
N SER A 157 -2.88 18.79 6.27
CA SER A 157 -4.16 19.09 6.91
C SER A 157 -4.11 20.40 7.69
N LYS A 158 -5.25 21.10 7.69
CA LYS A 158 -5.50 22.34 8.45
C LYS A 158 -4.58 23.52 8.09
N LEU A 159 -3.83 23.45 6.99
CA LEU A 159 -2.96 24.55 6.53
C LEU A 159 -3.73 25.55 5.68
N ASP A 160 -3.30 26.82 5.70
CA ASP A 160 -3.75 27.84 4.74
C ASP A 160 -2.92 27.79 3.45
N LEU A 161 -3.39 26.94 2.54
CA LEU A 161 -2.87 26.72 1.20
C LEU A 161 -3.70 27.46 0.15
N SER A 162 -4.34 28.57 0.51
CA SER A 162 -5.11 29.36 -0.44
C SER A 162 -4.21 30.08 -1.44
N ASN A 163 -4.69 30.18 -2.67
CA ASN A 163 -4.01 30.79 -3.80
C ASN A 163 -2.62 30.18 -4.07
N VAL A 164 -2.47 28.86 -3.91
CA VAL A 164 -1.22 28.14 -4.15
C VAL A 164 -1.26 27.42 -5.49
N ASN A 165 -0.17 27.48 -6.26
CA ASN A 165 -0.05 26.76 -7.52
C ASN A 165 0.58 25.39 -7.31
N PHE A 166 -0.22 24.34 -7.37
CA PHE A 166 0.17 22.93 -7.36
C PHE A 166 0.13 22.29 -8.75
N SER A 167 0.07 23.07 -9.83
CA SER A 167 -0.04 22.48 -11.18
C SER A 167 1.12 21.52 -11.46
N TYR A 168 0.85 20.40 -12.12
CA TYR A 168 1.84 19.33 -12.39
C TYR A 168 2.52 18.71 -11.16
N ALA A 169 2.08 19.00 -9.92
CA ALA A 169 2.68 18.43 -8.72
C ALA A 169 2.27 16.96 -8.52
N CYS A 170 3.14 16.18 -7.87
CA CYS A 170 2.80 14.86 -7.34
C CYS A 170 2.26 15.02 -5.92
N LEU A 171 0.96 14.79 -5.76
CA LEU A 171 0.18 14.94 -4.53
C LEU A 171 -0.41 13.60 -4.06
N ARG A 172 0.15 12.47 -4.51
CA ARG A 172 -0.35 11.15 -4.16
C ARG A 172 -0.37 10.96 -2.65
N HIS A 173 -1.45 10.42 -2.10
CA HIS A 173 -1.61 10.15 -0.67
C HIS A 173 -1.47 11.38 0.25
N VAL A 174 -1.52 12.60 -0.28
CA VAL A 174 -1.43 13.83 0.53
C VAL A 174 -2.71 14.05 1.31
N CYS A 175 -2.59 14.40 2.60
CA CYS A 175 -3.74 14.72 3.43
C CYS A 175 -3.99 16.23 3.42
N PHE A 176 -5.03 16.69 2.72
CA PHE A 176 -5.51 18.09 2.72
C PHE A 176 -6.72 18.31 3.64
N SER A 177 -7.06 17.36 4.49
CA SER A 177 -8.28 17.44 5.30
C SER A 177 -8.30 18.71 6.18
N GLY A 178 -9.38 19.48 6.14
CA GLY A 178 -9.50 20.75 6.85
C GLY A 178 -8.58 21.89 6.35
N ALA A 179 -7.80 21.69 5.28
CA ALA A 179 -6.96 22.75 4.72
C ALA A 179 -7.81 23.78 3.94
N ASN A 180 -7.34 25.03 3.91
CA ASN A 180 -7.89 26.05 3.02
C ASN A 180 -7.15 25.98 1.70
N ILE A 181 -7.83 25.62 0.61
CA ILE A 181 -7.25 25.51 -0.74
C ILE A 181 -7.98 26.39 -1.76
N VAL A 182 -8.69 27.42 -1.26
CA VAL A 182 -9.42 28.38 -2.09
C VAL A 182 -8.47 29.06 -3.09
N CYS A 183 -8.89 29.16 -4.36
CA CYS A 183 -8.10 29.74 -5.46
C CYS A 183 -6.78 29.02 -5.78
N SER A 184 -6.56 27.81 -5.26
CA SER A 184 -5.37 27.03 -5.58
C SER A 184 -5.51 26.30 -6.91
N ASN A 185 -4.40 26.21 -7.65
CA ASN A 185 -4.38 25.60 -8.97
C ASN A 185 -3.81 24.18 -8.89
N PHE A 186 -4.63 23.19 -9.25
CA PHE A 186 -4.26 21.78 -9.27
C PHE A 186 -4.19 21.20 -10.70
N ASN A 187 -4.16 22.04 -11.73
CA ASN A 187 -4.17 21.58 -13.12
C ASN A 187 -3.02 20.60 -13.39
N TYR A 188 -3.34 19.42 -13.91
CA TYR A 188 -2.40 18.34 -14.19
C TYR A 188 -1.64 17.79 -12.96
N ALA A 189 -2.08 18.08 -11.75
CA ALA A 189 -1.51 17.48 -10.55
C ALA A 189 -1.98 16.03 -10.40
N ASP A 190 -1.08 15.15 -9.94
CA ASP A 190 -1.39 13.76 -9.64
C ASP A 190 -1.81 13.64 -8.16
N ALA A 191 -3.11 13.58 -7.91
CA ALA A 191 -3.69 13.53 -6.57
C ALA A 191 -4.25 12.16 -6.18
N GLU A 192 -3.74 11.08 -6.76
CA GLU A 192 -4.19 9.72 -6.45
C GLU A 192 -4.11 9.42 -4.93
N GLY A 193 -5.23 9.00 -4.33
CA GLY A 193 -5.29 8.68 -2.90
C GLY A 193 -5.16 9.88 -1.94
N ALA A 194 -5.17 11.13 -2.43
CA ALA A 194 -5.19 12.31 -1.58
C ALA A 194 -6.54 12.48 -0.86
N THR A 195 -6.52 12.95 0.39
CA THR A 195 -7.75 13.16 1.20
C THR A 195 -8.11 14.63 1.30
N PHE A 196 -9.39 14.97 1.16
CA PHE A 196 -9.88 16.36 1.15
C PHE A 196 -11.04 16.61 2.13
N ASP A 197 -11.22 15.74 3.12
CA ASP A 197 -12.34 15.83 4.07
C ASP A 197 -12.36 17.18 4.79
N ASN A 198 -13.51 17.85 4.79
CA ASN A 198 -13.69 19.17 5.42
C ASN A 198 -12.71 20.26 4.94
N ALA A 199 -12.01 20.06 3.82
CA ALA A 199 -11.25 21.14 3.21
C ALA A 199 -12.21 22.26 2.74
N CYS A 200 -11.76 23.51 2.80
CA CYS A 200 -12.55 24.66 2.32
C CYS A 200 -12.29 24.85 0.82
N TRP A 201 -13.33 24.61 0.00
CA TRP A 201 -13.26 24.70 -1.48
C TRP A 201 -14.06 25.87 -2.06
N LEU A 202 -14.64 26.76 -1.24
CA LEU A 202 -15.68 27.66 -1.74
C LEU A 202 -15.15 28.64 -2.80
N VAL A 203 -15.41 28.32 -4.08
CA VAL A 203 -15.17 29.21 -5.22
C VAL A 203 -16.45 29.25 -6.04
N LEU A 204 -17.27 30.29 -5.82
CA LEU A 204 -18.45 30.65 -6.62
C LEU A 204 -18.11 31.07 -8.07
N LEU A 205 -16.94 30.73 -8.59
CA LEU A 205 -16.50 31.01 -9.96
C LEU A 205 -16.07 29.77 -10.76
N PHE A 206 -16.10 28.57 -10.18
CA PHE A 206 -15.52 27.36 -10.79
C PHE A 206 -16.53 26.23 -11.10
N LEU A 207 -17.83 26.53 -11.16
CA LEU A 207 -18.86 25.53 -11.49
C LEU A 207 -18.77 24.96 -12.92
N LYS A 208 -17.92 25.51 -13.80
CA LYS A 208 -17.82 25.02 -15.19
C LYS A 208 -16.75 23.95 -15.41
N GLN A 209 -15.62 24.01 -14.69
CA GLN A 209 -14.48 23.13 -14.92
C GLN A 209 -14.59 21.82 -14.10
N ILE A 210 -15.08 21.94 -12.86
CA ILE A 210 -15.21 20.80 -11.93
C ILE A 210 -16.37 19.88 -12.33
N PHE A 211 -17.40 20.40 -13.02
CA PHE A 211 -18.57 19.60 -13.40
C PHE A 211 -18.23 18.50 -14.42
N GLU A 212 -17.35 18.79 -15.38
CA GLU A 212 -16.91 17.81 -16.41
C GLU A 212 -16.05 16.69 -15.81
N GLU A 213 -15.14 17.02 -14.88
CA GLU A 213 -14.25 16.03 -14.25
C GLU A 213 -14.93 15.24 -13.13
N LEU A 214 -15.81 15.85 -12.32
CA LEU A 214 -16.62 15.12 -11.34
C LEU A 214 -17.58 14.15 -12.02
N LEU A 215 -18.13 14.50 -13.19
CA LEU A 215 -18.97 13.59 -13.96
C LEU A 215 -18.17 12.37 -14.44
N LEU A 216 -16.92 12.57 -14.86
CA LEU A 216 -16.00 11.48 -15.21
C LEU A 216 -15.68 10.56 -14.01
N TRP A 217 -15.50 11.10 -12.81
CA TRP A 217 -15.24 10.31 -11.61
C TRP A 217 -16.48 9.55 -11.11
N VAL A 218 -17.68 10.11 -11.32
CA VAL A 218 -18.95 9.41 -11.06
C VAL A 218 -19.20 8.32 -12.10
N LEU A 219 -18.91 8.56 -13.38
CA LEU A 219 -19.05 7.58 -14.46
C LEU A 219 -18.03 6.44 -14.37
N ASN A 220 -16.83 6.71 -13.83
CA ASN A 220 -15.79 5.70 -13.60
C ASN A 220 -15.92 5.00 -12.23
N GLY A 221 -16.98 5.28 -11.46
CA GLY A 221 -17.30 4.55 -10.23
C GLY A 221 -16.41 4.86 -9.02
N THR A 222 -15.55 5.88 -9.09
CA THR A 222 -14.65 6.29 -7.99
C THR A 222 -15.40 7.01 -6.86
N ILE A 223 -16.59 7.55 -7.12
CA ILE A 223 -17.47 8.17 -6.10
C ILE A 223 -18.91 7.69 -6.31
N SER A 224 -19.56 7.19 -5.26
CA SER A 224 -20.98 6.83 -5.27
C SER A 224 -21.87 8.08 -5.38
N LEU A 225 -22.85 8.05 -6.30
CA LEU A 225 -23.88 9.08 -6.48
C LEU A 225 -24.59 9.47 -5.16
N GLY A 226 -24.68 8.55 -4.19
CA GLY A 226 -25.27 8.81 -2.88
C GLY A 226 -24.51 9.83 -2.03
N HIS A 227 -23.19 9.99 -2.24
CA HIS A 227 -22.38 10.99 -1.54
C HIS A 227 -22.47 12.39 -2.16
N LEU A 228 -22.86 12.48 -3.44
CA LEU A 228 -23.04 13.76 -4.13
C LEU A 228 -24.40 14.42 -3.77
N ALA A 229 -25.43 13.60 -3.56
CA ALA A 229 -26.80 14.07 -3.29
C ALA A 229 -26.95 14.77 -1.93
N TRP A 230 -26.18 14.39 -0.90
CA TRP A 230 -26.29 15.00 0.44
C TRP A 230 -25.65 16.40 0.53
N LYS A 231 -24.69 16.72 -0.35
CA LYS A 231 -24.00 18.02 -0.36
C LYS A 231 -24.66 19.09 -1.24
N ILE A 232 -25.61 18.72 -2.10
CA ILE A 232 -26.30 19.66 -3.00
C ILE A 232 -27.62 20.19 -2.38
N VAL A 233 -28.22 19.48 -1.41
CA VAL A 233 -29.54 19.82 -0.82
C VAL A 233 -29.45 20.25 0.66
N GLY A 234 -28.25 20.35 1.23
CA GLY A 234 -28.05 20.69 2.65
C GLY A 234 -28.18 22.17 3.00
N THR A 235 -29.25 22.85 2.56
CA THR A 235 -29.73 24.09 3.20
C THR A 235 -31.24 24.00 3.40
N GLU A 236 -31.65 24.24 4.65
CA GLU A 236 -32.99 24.14 5.26
C GLU A 236 -33.17 22.83 6.06
N SER A 237 -32.99 22.86 7.38
CA SER A 237 -34.02 23.42 8.27
C SER A 237 -33.48 23.80 9.65
N TYR A 238 -33.92 24.96 10.16
CA TYR A 238 -33.87 25.38 11.58
C TYR A 238 -34.69 24.43 12.49
N PRO A 239 -34.39 24.36 13.79
CA PRO A 239 -34.93 25.33 14.76
C PRO A 239 -33.85 26.19 15.45
#